data_AF-A0A6A7XZI4-F1
#
_entry.id   AF-A0A6A7XZI4-F1
#
_cell.length_a   1.000
_cell.length_b   1.000
_cell.length_c   1.000
_cell.angle_alpha   90.00
_cell.angle_beta   90.00
_cell.angle_gamma   90.00
#
_symmetry.space_group_name_H-M   'P 1'
#
loop_
_entity.id
_entity.type
_entity.pdbx_description
1 polymer ?
#
loop_
_entity_poly.entity_id
_entity_poly.type
_entity_poly.pdbx_seq_one_letter_code
_entity_poly.pdbx_strand_id
1 'polypeptide(L)'
;MVLKCVALLLIYSLFAERSARADHLNAIPYYNIPAMCSRYQARRANDECVQMERSALQESRSLWRMLSESQREKCLNQMYKALNRGGLCYVVLAGCLQDEFEFTQWRADGR
;
A
#
# COMPACT_ATOMS: atom_id res chain seq x y z
N MET A 1 30.85 4.01 -39.03
CA MET A 1 29.42 3.64 -38.88
C MET A 1 29.09 3.35 -37.41
N VAL A 2 29.17 4.35 -36.51
CA VAL A 2 28.96 4.15 -35.05
C VAL A 2 27.99 5.19 -34.51
N LEU A 3 26.81 5.32 -35.13
CA LEU A 3 25.85 6.37 -34.74
C LEU A 3 24.40 5.90 -34.66
N LYS A 4 24.13 4.59 -34.59
CA LYS A 4 22.76 4.05 -34.55
C LYS A 4 22.39 3.28 -33.27
N CYS A 5 23.31 3.07 -32.32
CA CYS A 5 23.04 2.19 -31.17
C CYS A 5 22.63 2.93 -29.88
N VAL A 6 22.73 4.27 -29.80
CA VAL A 6 22.49 5.00 -28.54
C VAL A 6 21.01 5.37 -28.35
N ALA A 7 20.23 5.48 -29.41
CA ALA A 7 18.82 5.91 -29.33
C ALA A 7 17.87 4.82 -28.78
N LEU A 8 18.19 3.54 -28.98
CA LEU A 8 17.36 2.42 -28.53
C LEU A 8 17.46 2.16 -27.01
N LEU A 9 18.57 2.53 -26.36
CA LEU A 9 18.76 2.33 -24.92
C LEU A 9 17.96 3.33 -24.07
N LEU A 10 17.73 4.55 -24.57
CA LEU A 10 16.97 5.58 -23.83
C LEU A 10 15.48 5.26 -23.71
N ILE A 11 14.92 4.53 -24.69
CA ILE A 11 13.50 4.16 -24.69
C ILE A 11 13.24 3.09 -23.62
N TYR A 12 14.11 2.09 -23.48
CA TYR A 12 13.95 1.02 -22.48
C TYR A 12 13.98 1.52 -21.03
N SER A 13 14.74 2.58 -20.72
CA SER A 13 14.78 3.17 -19.37
C SER A 13 13.43 3.76 -18.94
N LEU A 14 12.71 4.41 -19.87
CA LEU A 14 11.43 5.06 -19.60
C LEU A 14 10.29 4.06 -19.36
N PHE A 15 10.35 2.87 -19.97
CA PHE A 15 9.33 1.84 -19.78
C PHE A 15 9.64 0.89 -18.60
N ALA A 16 10.91 0.68 -18.26
CA ALA A 16 11.29 -0.17 -17.12
C ALA A 16 10.81 0.38 -15.76
N GLU A 17 10.86 1.71 -15.55
CA GLU A 17 10.39 2.33 -14.30
C GLU A 17 8.87 2.23 -14.13
N ARG A 18 8.11 2.27 -15.24
CA ARG A 18 6.65 2.14 -15.21
C ARG A 18 6.21 0.71 -14.91
N SER A 19 6.87 -0.28 -15.51
CA SER A 19 6.57 -1.69 -15.26
C SER A 19 6.92 -2.12 -13.83
N ALA A 20 8.05 -1.65 -13.27
CA ALA A 20 8.39 -1.90 -11.87
C ALA A 20 7.37 -1.30 -10.90
N ARG A 21 6.87 -0.08 -11.16
CA ARG A 21 5.79 0.54 -10.37
C ARG A 21 4.49 -0.25 -10.41
N ALA A 22 4.11 -0.75 -11.58
CA ALA A 22 2.89 -1.56 -11.73
C ALA A 22 2.99 -2.88 -10.95
N ASP A 23 4.16 -3.53 -10.93
CA ASP A 23 4.37 -4.77 -10.16
C ASP A 23 4.37 -4.56 -8.65
N HIS A 24 4.78 -3.38 -8.16
CA HIS A 24 4.74 -3.04 -6.74
C HIS A 24 3.31 -2.85 -6.17
N LEU A 25 2.30 -2.64 -7.01
CA LEU A 25 0.90 -2.43 -6.60
C LEU A 25 0.05 -3.71 -6.69
N ASN A 26 0.62 -4.81 -7.19
CA ASN A 26 -0.04 -6.10 -7.28
C ASN A 26 -0.15 -6.82 -5.93
N ALA A 27 0.68 -6.44 -4.95
CA ALA A 27 0.66 -6.98 -3.61
C ALA A 27 0.71 -5.86 -2.56
N ILE A 28 0.12 -6.12 -1.39
CA ILE A 28 0.24 -5.21 -0.25
C ILE A 28 1.71 -5.24 0.22
N PRO A 29 2.37 -4.06 0.38
CA PRO A 29 3.73 -3.99 0.91
C PRO A 29 3.82 -4.62 2.29
N TYR A 30 4.86 -5.42 2.52
CA TYR A 30 5.08 -6.09 3.79
C TYR A 30 6.05 -5.32 4.68
N TYR A 31 5.65 -5.10 5.93
CA TYR A 31 6.53 -4.64 6.99
C TYR A 31 6.46 -5.56 8.22
N ASN A 32 7.53 -5.54 9.03
CA ASN A 32 7.67 -6.35 10.23
C ASN A 32 6.81 -5.77 11.38
N ILE A 33 5.58 -6.28 11.55
CA ILE A 33 4.63 -5.83 12.57
C ILE A 33 5.24 -5.86 14.00
N PRO A 34 5.84 -6.98 14.47
CA PRO A 34 6.49 -7.00 15.79
C PRO A 34 7.54 -5.90 15.98
N ALA A 35 8.36 -5.64 14.97
CA ALA A 35 9.39 -4.61 15.05
C ALA A 35 8.81 -3.19 15.12
N MET A 36 7.72 -2.91 14.41
CA MET A 36 7.05 -1.61 14.51
C MET A 36 6.35 -1.43 15.87
N CYS A 37 5.71 -2.48 16.38
CA CYS A 37 5.03 -2.45 17.68
C CYS A 37 6.00 -2.45 18.87
N SER A 38 7.30 -2.77 18.68
CA SER A 38 8.30 -2.78 19.76
C SER A 38 8.52 -1.43 20.44
N ARG A 39 8.03 -0.33 19.84
CA ARG A 39 8.04 1.00 20.45
C ARG A 39 7.19 1.12 21.73
N TYR A 40 6.20 0.24 21.90
CA TYR A 40 5.34 0.23 23.10
C TYR A 40 6.04 -0.54 24.23
N GLN A 41 6.46 0.18 25.27
CA GLN A 41 7.20 -0.39 26.42
C GLN A 41 6.34 -1.35 27.26
N ALA A 42 5.05 -1.06 27.40
CA ALA A 42 4.14 -1.93 28.13
C ALA A 42 3.77 -3.15 27.27
N ARG A 43 4.00 -4.36 27.79
CA ARG A 43 3.70 -5.63 27.09
C ARG A 43 2.28 -5.68 26.53
N ARG A 44 1.29 -5.28 27.33
CA ARG A 44 -0.12 -5.26 26.90
C ARG A 44 -0.36 -4.35 25.69
N ALA A 45 0.24 -3.17 25.67
CA ALA A 45 0.10 -2.23 24.55
C ALA A 45 0.83 -2.71 23.29
N ASN A 46 1.97 -3.42 23.46
CA ASN A 46 2.65 -4.09 22.36
C ASN A 46 1.77 -5.19 21.75
N ASP A 47 1.24 -6.09 22.59
CA ASP A 47 0.39 -7.19 22.16
C ASP A 47 -0.88 -6.67 21.43
N GLU A 48 -1.49 -5.61 21.96
CA GLU A 48 -2.64 -4.94 21.34
C GLU A 48 -2.29 -4.33 19.97
N CYS A 49 -1.16 -3.63 19.85
CA CYS A 49 -0.66 -3.13 18.57
C CYS A 49 -0.47 -4.25 17.55
N VAL A 50 0.20 -5.35 17.96
CA VAL A 50 0.47 -6.48 17.07
C VAL A 50 -0.83 -7.13 16.61
N GLN A 51 -1.81 -7.27 17.50
CA GLN A 51 -3.12 -7.82 17.19
C GLN A 51 -3.87 -6.93 16.19
N MET A 52 -3.95 -5.62 16.45
CA MET A 52 -4.65 -4.67 15.58
C MET A 52 -4.05 -4.66 14.17
N GLU A 53 -2.72 -4.60 14.05
CA GLU A 53 -2.04 -4.56 12.75
C GLU A 53 -2.19 -5.86 11.96
N ARG A 54 -2.18 -7.01 12.65
CA ARG A 54 -2.43 -8.31 12.00
C ARG A 54 -3.86 -8.42 11.49
N SER A 55 -4.82 -7.96 12.27
CA SER A 55 -6.24 -7.92 11.87
C SER A 55 -6.42 -7.01 10.65
N ALA A 56 -5.89 -5.80 10.72
CA ALA A 56 -6.00 -4.82 9.65
C ALA A 56 -5.27 -5.26 8.37
N LEU A 57 -4.17 -6.02 8.47
CA LEU A 57 -3.53 -6.64 7.30
C LEU A 57 -4.45 -7.66 6.62
N GLN A 58 -5.17 -8.48 7.39
CA GLN A 58 -6.11 -9.45 6.81
C GLN A 58 -7.28 -8.75 6.11
N GLU A 59 -7.82 -7.71 6.72
CA GLU A 59 -8.86 -6.86 6.13
C GLU A 59 -8.37 -6.15 4.87
N SER A 60 -7.16 -5.56 4.92
CA SER A 60 -6.56 -4.94 3.74
C SER A 60 -6.46 -5.92 2.57
N ARG A 61 -6.15 -7.19 2.83
CA ARG A 61 -6.06 -8.24 1.80
C ARG A 61 -7.40 -8.56 1.14
N SER A 62 -8.50 -8.55 1.89
CA SER A 62 -9.82 -8.80 1.31
C SER A 62 -10.25 -7.65 0.40
N LEU A 63 -9.97 -6.41 0.80
CA LEU A 63 -10.33 -5.20 0.05
C LEU A 63 -9.41 -4.92 -1.14
N TRP A 64 -8.12 -5.26 -1.05
CA TRP A 64 -7.10 -4.88 -2.03
C TRP A 64 -7.51 -5.17 -3.45
N ARG A 65 -7.92 -6.41 -3.73
CA ARG A 65 -8.23 -6.87 -5.09
C ARG A 65 -9.52 -6.25 -5.68
N MET A 66 -10.37 -5.68 -4.83
CA MET A 66 -11.63 -5.08 -5.25
C MET A 66 -11.48 -3.63 -5.73
N LEU A 67 -10.34 -3.00 -5.44
CA LEU A 67 -10.08 -1.61 -5.81
C LEU A 67 -9.20 -1.49 -7.05
N SER A 68 -9.30 -0.36 -7.74
CA SER A 68 -8.42 -0.01 -8.85
C SER A 68 -7.01 0.34 -8.38
N GLU A 69 -6.05 0.30 -9.30
CA GLU A 69 -4.65 0.66 -9.03
C GLU A 69 -4.51 2.07 -8.42
N SER A 70 -5.22 3.05 -8.97
CA SER A 70 -5.17 4.44 -8.49
C SER A 70 -5.65 4.57 -7.02
N GLN A 71 -6.67 3.81 -6.63
CA GLN A 71 -7.19 3.81 -5.26
C GLN A 71 -6.20 3.13 -4.30
N ARG A 72 -5.61 2.00 -4.72
CA ARG A 72 -4.56 1.33 -3.95
C ARG A 72 -3.36 2.24 -3.74
N GLU A 73 -2.91 2.94 -4.77
CA GLU A 73 -1.80 3.90 -4.70
C GLU A 73 -2.12 5.06 -3.73
N LYS A 74 -3.34 5.62 -3.80
CA LYS A 74 -3.80 6.63 -2.83
C LYS A 74 -3.69 6.12 -1.39
N CYS A 75 -4.14 4.90 -1.12
CA CYS A 75 -4.11 4.34 0.23
C CYS A 75 -2.71 3.98 0.71
N LEU A 76 -1.83 3.48 -0.17
CA LEU A 76 -0.42 3.29 0.17
C LEU A 76 0.26 4.61 0.52
N ASN A 77 -0.03 5.69 -0.21
CA ASN A 77 0.52 7.00 0.10
C ASN A 77 0.07 7.49 1.49
N GLN A 78 -1.14 7.16 1.94
CA GLN A 78 -1.59 7.45 3.31
C GLN A 78 -0.87 6.57 4.34
N MET A 79 -0.74 5.27 4.07
CA MET A 79 -0.01 4.34 4.91
C MET A 79 1.44 4.78 5.13
N TYR A 80 2.17 5.15 4.05
CA TYR A 80 3.56 5.60 4.17
C TYR A 80 3.70 6.91 4.95
N LYS A 81 2.73 7.84 4.82
CA LYS A 81 2.68 9.04 5.66
C LYS A 81 2.46 8.70 7.13
N ALA A 82 1.63 7.70 7.43
CA ALA A 82 1.43 7.22 8.79
C ALA A 82 2.68 6.55 9.35
N LEU A 83 3.38 5.72 8.56
CA LEU A 83 4.64 5.09 8.95
C LEU A 83 5.68 6.12 9.41
N ASN A 84 5.86 7.18 8.62
CA ASN A 84 6.81 8.26 8.93
C ASN A 84 6.46 9.03 10.22
N ARG A 85 5.23 8.92 10.71
CA ARG A 85 4.75 9.57 11.95
C ARG A 85 4.69 8.61 13.14
N GLY A 86 5.13 7.36 12.97
CA GLY A 86 4.93 6.34 13.98
C GLY A 86 3.44 5.98 14.16
N GLY A 87 2.66 5.99 13.09
CA GLY A 87 1.27 5.51 13.09
C GLY A 87 1.17 3.99 13.11
N LEU A 88 -0.07 3.49 13.04
CA LEU A 88 -0.38 2.08 12.79
C LEU A 88 -0.66 1.90 11.28
N CYS A 89 0.22 1.23 10.58
CA CYS A 89 0.30 1.29 9.13
C CYS A 89 -0.80 0.47 8.43
N TYR A 90 -1.03 -0.79 8.82
CA TYR A 90 -2.08 -1.59 8.18
C TYR A 90 -3.45 -1.15 8.67
N VAL A 91 -3.58 -0.61 9.89
CA VAL A 91 -4.83 0.03 10.36
C VAL A 91 -5.20 1.21 9.47
N VAL A 92 -4.25 2.12 9.19
CA VAL A 92 -4.49 3.25 8.27
C VAL A 92 -4.77 2.76 6.85
N LEU A 93 -4.07 1.72 6.40
CA LEU A 93 -4.32 1.13 5.08
C LEU A 93 -5.74 0.56 4.98
N ALA A 94 -6.16 -0.26 5.94
CA ALA A 94 -7.48 -0.88 5.98
C ALA A 94 -8.60 0.16 5.96
N GLY A 95 -8.50 1.20 6.80
CA GLY A 95 -9.48 2.29 6.83
C GLY A 95 -9.60 3.00 5.47
N CYS A 96 -8.47 3.35 4.84
CA CYS A 96 -8.52 3.98 3.51
C CYS A 96 -9.10 3.06 2.44
N LEU A 97 -8.75 1.77 2.44
CA LEU A 97 -9.28 0.82 1.47
C LEU A 97 -10.80 0.63 1.64
N GLN A 98 -11.29 0.64 2.89
CA GLN A 98 -12.71 0.56 3.19
C GLN A 98 -13.45 1.80 2.67
N ASP A 99 -12.93 3.01 2.94
CA ASP A 99 -13.52 4.26 2.44
C ASP A 99 -13.59 4.28 0.90
N GLU A 100 -12.53 3.86 0.22
CA GLU A 100 -12.50 3.77 -1.25
C GLU A 100 -13.47 2.73 -1.79
N PHE A 101 -13.63 1.61 -1.09
CA PHE A 101 -14.57 0.56 -1.47
C PHE A 101 -16.02 1.04 -1.32
N GLU A 102 -16.37 1.62 -0.18
CA GLU A 102 -17.71 2.19 0.07
C GLU A 102 -18.04 3.29 -0.94
N PHE A 103 -17.08 4.16 -1.25
CA PHE A 103 -17.25 5.19 -2.26
C PHE A 103 -17.46 4.62 -3.66
N THR A 104 -16.76 3.53 -4.01
CA THR A 104 -16.94 2.83 -5.28
C THR A 104 -18.32 2.18 -5.37
N GLN A 105 -18.78 1.55 -4.29
CA GLN A 105 -20.12 0.97 -4.20
C GLN A 105 -21.20 2.06 -4.30
N TRP A 106 -21.04 3.16 -3.58
CA TRP A 106 -21.97 4.29 -3.61
C TRP A 106 -22.13 4.86 -5.04
N ARG A 107 -21.03 5.00 -5.79
CA ARG A 107 -21.07 5.40 -7.20
C ARG A 107 -21.70 4.35 -8.12
N ALA A 108 -21.46 3.07 -7.88
CA ALA A 108 -22.03 1.98 -8.67
C ALA A 108 -23.56 1.90 -8.51
N ASP A 109 -24.07 2.28 -7.34
CA ASP A 109 -25.50 2.34 -7.04
C ASP A 109 -26.23 3.55 -7.67
N GLY A 110 -25.50 4.46 -8.35
CA GLY A 110 -26.08 5.63 -9.03
C GLY A 110 -26.58 6.73 -8.10
N ARG A 111 -26.02 6.81 -6.89
CA ARG A 111 -26.33 7.85 -5.90
C ARG A 111 -25.26 8.94 -5.86
#